data_AF-A0A1Q3E0G0-F1
#
_entry.id   AF-A0A1Q3E0G0-F1
#
_cell.length_a   1.000
_cell.length_b   1.000
_cell.length_c   1.000
_cell.angle_alpha   90.00
_cell.angle_beta   90.00
_cell.angle_gamma   90.00
#
_symmetry.space_group_name_H-M   'P 1'
#
loop_
_entity.id
_entity.type
_entity.pdbx_description
1 polymer ?
#
loop_
_entity_poly.entity_id
_entity_poly.type
_entity_poly.pdbx_seq_one_letter_code
_entity_poly.pdbx_strand_id
1 'polypeptide(L)'
;MVATTDTDVLRMVEYESLISYFVVSSAALLVYDYFLTLDLECHLVWSKPYRWTNILYLVQRYLPLLDTAILLTVAAFLSDRINQKYCDAILNSSLWLHFVGTAFSEVLLSMRIYAISRQRVRHLGYIMPACFALILVANLVVASMLHTKEQIPRPLRGCLHTDNRIDFTVFIGTYVLYDCGGFVLIIIPAIVEYKNRQFSPLYDSVYRDGVFQYILLLAMCSINLVLVYGKSVQLYYLCMPMLRAFHSITTSRIVLHIREAMEIRSVQFSVGGTPEVEISHHPVP
;
A
#
# COMPACT_ATOMS: atom_id res chain seq x y z
N MET A 1 5.11 10.58 39.95
CA MET A 1 5.55 11.67 39.05
C MET A 1 6.99 11.38 38.65
N VAL A 2 7.21 10.86 37.45
CA VAL A 2 8.57 10.71 36.92
C VAL A 2 8.91 12.07 36.28
N ALA A 3 9.95 12.73 36.77
CA ALA A 3 10.43 13.97 36.17
C ALA A 3 10.93 13.66 34.75
N THR A 4 10.26 14.20 33.73
CA THR A 4 10.74 14.18 32.35
C THR A 4 12.04 14.97 32.29
N THR A 5 13.11 14.35 31.83
CA THR A 5 14.40 15.03 31.68
C THR A 5 14.39 15.94 30.46
N ASP A 6 15.15 17.04 30.45
CA ASP A 6 15.26 17.94 29.29
C ASP A 6 15.68 17.18 28.00
N THR A 7 16.44 16.09 28.15
CA THR A 7 16.82 15.20 27.05
C THR A 7 15.65 14.45 26.44
N ASP A 8 14.62 14.11 27.22
CA ASP A 8 13.43 13.44 26.69
C ASP A 8 12.58 14.41 25.88
N VAL A 9 12.47 15.66 26.33
CA VAL A 9 11.75 16.72 25.61
C VAL A 9 12.39 17.01 24.26
N LEU A 10 13.72 17.12 24.20
CA LEU A 10 14.44 17.33 22.94
C LEU A 10 14.20 16.19 21.93
N ARG A 11 14.23 14.93 22.38
CA ARG A 11 13.93 13.78 21.50
C ARG A 11 12.50 13.80 20.97
N MET A 12 11.52 14.24 21.76
CA MET A 12 10.14 14.35 21.27
C MET A 12 10.03 15.35 20.11
N VAL A 13 10.65 16.52 20.27
CA VAL A 13 10.65 17.57 19.23
C VAL A 13 11.35 17.09 17.96
N GLU A 14 12.45 16.36 18.10
CA GLU A 14 13.14 15.72 16.97
C GLU A 14 12.23 14.73 16.24
N TYR A 15 11.52 13.86 16.98
CA TYR A 15 10.60 12.89 16.39
C TYR A 15 9.42 13.55 15.66
N GLU A 16 8.83 14.61 16.23
CA GLU A 16 7.75 15.36 15.57
C GLU A 16 8.22 16.04 14.28
N SER A 17 9.44 16.59 14.29
CA SER A 17 10.04 17.19 13.11
C SER A 17 10.26 16.14 12.02
N LEU A 18 10.79 14.97 12.39
CA LEU A 18 10.99 13.84 11.47
C LEU A 18 9.66 13.36 10.87
N ILE A 19 8.60 13.20 11.67
CA ILE A 19 7.27 12.82 11.19
C ILE A 19 6.77 13.86 10.19
N SER A 20 6.89 15.14 10.49
CA SER A 20 6.47 16.23 9.60
C SER A 20 7.21 16.20 8.26
N TYR A 21 8.53 15.96 8.26
CA TYR A 21 9.30 15.80 7.03
C TYR A 21 8.84 14.61 6.20
N PHE A 22 8.54 13.48 6.82
CA PHE A 22 8.03 12.29 6.13
C PHE A 22 6.63 12.54 5.53
N VAL A 23 5.75 13.23 6.26
CA VAL A 23 4.41 13.60 5.76
C VAL A 23 4.52 14.53 4.56
N VAL A 24 5.33 15.59 4.65
CA VAL A 24 5.55 16.54 3.54
C VAL A 24 6.17 15.84 2.33
N SER A 25 7.18 14.99 2.55
CA SER A 25 7.82 14.21 1.49
C SER A 25 6.83 13.26 0.81
N SER A 26 5.97 12.59 1.59
CA SER A 26 4.95 11.69 1.08
C SER A 26 3.90 12.44 0.25
N ALA A 27 3.46 13.61 0.71
CA ALA A 27 2.53 14.47 -0.02
C ALA A 27 3.14 14.95 -1.35
N ALA A 28 4.39 15.42 -1.33
CA ALA A 28 5.10 15.84 -2.54
C ALA A 28 5.25 14.69 -3.55
N LEU A 29 5.61 13.49 -3.09
CA LEU A 29 5.70 12.30 -3.92
C LEU A 29 4.36 11.92 -4.54
N LEU A 30 3.27 11.96 -3.78
CA LEU A 30 1.92 11.68 -4.28
C LEU A 30 1.52 12.69 -5.37
N VAL A 31 1.67 13.98 -5.10
CA VAL A 31 1.35 15.06 -6.05
C VAL A 31 2.17 14.90 -7.34
N TYR A 32 3.47 14.66 -7.21
CA TYR A 32 4.35 14.41 -8.35
C TYR A 32 3.89 13.19 -9.17
N ASP A 33 3.53 12.11 -8.49
CA ASP A 33 3.06 10.89 -9.15
C ASP A 33 1.74 11.09 -9.90
N TYR A 34 0.79 11.86 -9.34
CA TYR A 34 -0.47 12.19 -10.02
C TYR A 34 -0.20 12.90 -11.36
N PHE A 35 0.67 13.91 -11.37
CA PHE A 35 0.99 14.63 -12.60
C PHE A 35 1.65 13.74 -13.65
N LEU A 36 2.53 12.84 -13.23
CA LEU A 36 3.20 11.92 -14.17
C LEU A 36 2.24 10.91 -14.79
N THR A 37 1.23 10.45 -14.07
CA THR A 37 0.32 9.41 -14.56
C THR A 37 -1.01 9.95 -15.08
N LEU A 38 -1.24 11.25 -15.03
CA LEU A 38 -2.55 11.84 -15.30
C LEU A 38 -3.07 11.52 -16.70
N ASP A 39 -2.21 11.64 -17.71
CA ASP A 39 -2.57 11.37 -19.12
C ASP A 39 -3.06 9.92 -19.29
N LEU A 40 -2.28 8.98 -18.76
CA LEU A 40 -2.58 7.56 -18.79
C LEU A 40 -3.83 7.21 -17.97
N GLU A 41 -4.04 7.86 -16.83
CA GLU A 41 -5.23 7.70 -16.00
C GLU A 41 -6.49 8.21 -16.70
N CYS A 42 -6.41 9.38 -17.35
CA CYS A 42 -7.48 9.95 -18.14
C CYS A 42 -7.91 8.99 -19.26
N HIS A 43 -6.95 8.44 -19.98
CA HIS A 43 -7.20 7.51 -21.09
C HIS A 43 -7.74 6.15 -20.62
N LEU A 44 -7.10 5.51 -19.65
CA LEU A 44 -7.37 4.11 -19.29
C LEU A 44 -8.42 3.90 -18.18
N VAL A 45 -8.69 4.93 -17.37
CA VAL A 45 -9.57 4.83 -16.19
C VAL A 45 -10.77 5.75 -16.36
N TRP A 46 -10.54 7.04 -16.58
CA TRP A 46 -11.61 8.05 -16.65
C TRP A 46 -12.49 7.93 -17.90
N SER A 47 -12.03 7.26 -18.96
CA SER A 47 -12.87 6.94 -20.12
C SER A 47 -14.09 6.06 -19.77
N LYS A 48 -14.01 5.23 -18.72
CA LYS A 48 -15.11 4.33 -18.27
C LYS A 48 -15.19 4.25 -16.75
N PRO A 49 -15.49 5.36 -16.04
CA PRO A 49 -15.25 5.46 -14.60
C PRO A 49 -16.19 4.55 -13.78
N TYR A 50 -17.36 4.20 -14.33
CA TYR A 50 -18.38 3.42 -13.65
C TYR A 50 -18.10 1.91 -13.56
N ARG A 51 -16.99 1.42 -14.14
CA ARG A 51 -16.58 0.02 -13.94
C ARG A 51 -16.10 -0.16 -12.51
N TRP A 52 -16.53 -1.22 -11.84
CA TRP A 52 -16.17 -1.45 -10.43
C TRP A 52 -14.65 -1.47 -10.17
N THR A 53 -13.85 -2.05 -11.07
CA THR A 53 -12.37 -2.02 -10.97
C THR A 53 -11.78 -0.62 -11.13
N ASN A 54 -12.46 0.29 -11.82
CA ASN A 54 -12.07 1.70 -11.95
C ASN A 54 -12.42 2.49 -10.70
N ILE A 55 -13.60 2.25 -10.13
CA ILE A 55 -13.99 2.83 -8.83
C ILE A 55 -12.99 2.40 -7.75
N LEU A 56 -12.68 1.11 -7.68
CA LEU A 56 -11.72 0.56 -6.73
C LEU A 56 -10.34 1.21 -6.88
N TYR A 57 -9.87 1.33 -8.13
CA TYR A 57 -8.63 2.03 -8.46
C TYR A 57 -8.67 3.49 -8.00
N LEU A 58 -9.70 4.26 -8.34
CA LEU A 58 -9.80 5.68 -7.97
C LEU A 58 -9.84 5.87 -6.44
N VAL A 59 -10.60 5.05 -5.72
CA VAL A 59 -10.67 5.12 -4.25
C VAL A 59 -9.30 4.84 -3.64
N GLN A 60 -8.64 3.76 -4.06
CA GLN A 60 -7.29 3.40 -3.62
C GLN A 60 -6.24 4.49 -3.96
N ARG A 61 -6.40 5.14 -5.11
CA ARG A 61 -5.49 6.14 -5.67
C ARG A 61 -5.59 7.48 -4.96
N TYR A 62 -6.80 7.94 -4.60
CA TYR A 62 -7.02 9.28 -4.05
C TYR A 62 -7.16 9.33 -2.51
N LEU A 63 -7.45 8.20 -1.85
CA LEU A 63 -7.48 8.12 -0.38
C LEU A 63 -6.21 8.63 0.34
N PRO A 64 -4.97 8.31 -0.12
CA PRO A 64 -3.76 8.82 0.51
C PRO A 64 -3.62 10.34 0.46
N LEU A 65 -4.19 11.01 -0.55
CA LEU A 65 -4.17 12.47 -0.63
C LEU A 65 -5.03 13.08 0.48
N LEU A 66 -6.20 12.51 0.74
CA LEU A 66 -7.06 12.92 1.86
C LEU A 66 -6.35 12.71 3.21
N ASP A 67 -5.75 11.53 3.39
CA ASP A 67 -5.01 11.18 4.62
C ASP A 67 -3.82 12.13 4.87
N THR A 68 -2.99 12.35 3.86
CA THR A 68 -1.84 13.27 3.95
C THR A 68 -2.26 14.72 4.15
N ALA A 69 -3.34 15.19 3.52
CA ALA A 69 -3.88 16.53 3.75
C ALA A 69 -4.31 16.71 5.22
N ILE A 70 -5.01 15.72 5.80
CA ILE A 70 -5.40 15.73 7.21
C ILE A 70 -4.15 15.78 8.11
N LEU A 71 -3.16 14.93 7.87
CA LEU A 71 -1.91 14.90 8.65
C LEU A 71 -1.12 16.22 8.53
N LEU A 72 -1.06 16.83 7.35
CA LEU A 72 -0.43 18.14 7.15
C LEU A 72 -1.13 19.24 7.93
N THR A 73 -2.47 19.23 8.01
CA THR A 73 -3.19 20.22 8.82
C THR A 73 -2.82 20.13 10.29
N VAL A 74 -2.68 18.90 10.81
CA VAL A 74 -2.23 18.65 12.19
C VAL A 74 -0.80 19.13 12.41
N ALA A 75 0.12 18.78 11.50
CA ALA A 75 1.53 19.15 11.61
C ALA A 75 1.76 20.66 11.49
N ALA A 76 1.06 21.35 10.58
CA ALA A 76 1.34 22.74 10.24
C ALA A 76 0.57 23.78 11.09
N PHE A 77 -0.67 23.49 11.49
CA PHE A 77 -1.57 24.53 12.03
C PHE A 77 -2.04 24.29 13.46
N LEU A 78 -1.81 23.11 14.03
CA LEU A 78 -2.52 22.67 15.24
C LEU A 78 -1.59 22.48 16.46
N SER A 79 -0.31 22.86 16.35
CA SER A 79 0.74 22.64 17.36
C SER A 79 0.54 23.38 18.69
N ASP A 80 -0.11 24.56 18.73
CA ASP A 80 -0.07 25.42 19.93
C ASP A 80 -1.37 25.49 20.77
N ARG A 81 -2.55 25.08 20.28
CA ARG A 81 -3.84 25.40 20.97
C ARG A 81 -5.01 24.43 20.83
N ILE A 82 -4.81 23.15 20.50
CA ILE A 82 -5.94 22.22 20.34
C ILE A 82 -6.27 21.38 21.57
N ASN A 83 -7.58 21.17 21.75
CA ASN A 83 -8.14 20.22 22.70
C ASN A 83 -7.64 18.80 22.35
N GLN A 84 -7.00 18.12 23.30
CA GLN A 84 -6.46 16.76 23.13
C GLN A 84 -7.47 15.79 22.48
N LYS A 85 -8.75 15.93 22.82
CA LYS A 85 -9.82 15.09 22.24
C LYS A 85 -9.98 15.24 20.73
N TYR A 86 -9.77 16.45 20.21
CA TYR A 86 -9.88 16.73 18.78
C TYR A 86 -8.67 16.19 18.01
N CYS A 87 -7.48 16.34 18.59
CA CYS A 87 -6.25 15.72 18.10
C CYS A 87 -6.37 14.18 18.01
N ASP A 88 -6.80 13.53 19.09
CA ASP A 88 -7.02 12.08 19.13
C ASP A 88 -8.03 11.63 18.07
N ALA A 89 -9.12 12.39 17.88
CA ALA A 89 -10.13 12.08 16.88
C ALA A 89 -9.58 12.17 15.44
N ILE A 90 -8.75 13.17 15.14
CA ILE A 90 -8.14 13.32 13.82
C ILE A 90 -7.14 12.19 13.55
N LEU A 91 -6.25 11.88 14.49
CA LEU A 91 -5.25 10.82 14.30
C LEU A 91 -5.92 9.46 14.13
N ASN A 92 -6.97 9.18 14.92
CA ASN A 92 -7.76 7.97 14.75
C ASN A 92 -8.44 7.94 13.38
N SER A 93 -9.00 9.07 12.93
CA SER A 93 -9.60 9.17 11.59
C SER A 93 -8.58 8.90 10.47
N SER A 94 -7.36 9.42 10.60
CA SER A 94 -6.24 9.15 9.67
C SER A 94 -5.85 7.67 9.68
N LEU A 95 -5.78 7.02 10.86
CA LEU A 95 -5.54 5.58 10.95
C LEU A 95 -6.61 4.76 10.21
N TRP A 96 -7.88 5.11 10.37
CA TRP A 96 -8.96 4.44 9.64
C TRP A 96 -8.87 4.66 8.13
N LEU A 97 -8.54 5.87 7.68
CA LEU A 97 -8.33 6.16 6.27
C LEU A 97 -7.15 5.38 5.70
N HIS A 98 -6.05 5.29 6.44
CA HIS A 98 -4.91 4.47 6.11
C HIS A 98 -5.32 3.00 5.96
N PHE A 99 -6.04 2.46 6.95
CA PHE A 99 -6.50 1.07 6.96
C PHE A 99 -7.40 0.74 5.78
N VAL A 100 -8.47 1.51 5.61
CA VAL A 100 -9.45 1.35 4.51
C VAL A 100 -8.75 1.46 3.17
N GLY A 101 -7.88 2.45 3.04
CA GLY A 101 -7.14 2.64 1.81
C GLY A 101 -6.16 1.50 1.53
N THR A 102 -5.55 0.89 2.55
CA THR A 102 -4.63 -0.24 2.39
C THR A 102 -5.41 -1.49 2.02
N ALA A 103 -6.59 -1.69 2.61
CA ALA A 103 -7.52 -2.74 2.22
C ALA A 103 -7.88 -2.69 0.74
N PHE A 104 -8.18 -1.51 0.20
CA PHE A 104 -8.48 -1.38 -1.23
C PHE A 104 -7.28 -1.68 -2.14
N SER A 105 -6.07 -1.28 -1.75
CA SER A 105 -4.86 -1.70 -2.47
C SER A 105 -4.67 -3.22 -2.44
N GLU A 106 -4.85 -3.85 -1.27
CA GLU A 106 -4.72 -5.31 -1.15
C GLU A 106 -5.70 -6.05 -2.05
N VAL A 107 -6.96 -5.60 -2.10
CA VAL A 107 -7.96 -6.18 -2.99
C VAL A 107 -7.50 -6.13 -4.46
N LEU A 108 -6.88 -5.03 -4.91
CA LEU A 108 -6.32 -4.93 -6.27
C LEU A 108 -5.14 -5.91 -6.48
N LEU A 109 -4.25 -6.05 -5.50
CA LEU A 109 -3.12 -6.98 -5.56
C LEU A 109 -3.58 -8.44 -5.54
N SER A 110 -4.58 -8.79 -4.73
CA SER A 110 -5.17 -10.13 -4.71
C SER A 110 -5.82 -10.45 -6.06
N MET A 111 -6.53 -9.49 -6.68
CA MET A 111 -7.09 -9.67 -8.02
C MET A 111 -6.01 -9.96 -9.05
N ARG A 112 -4.88 -9.24 -8.97
CA ARG A 112 -3.72 -9.48 -9.84
C ARG A 112 -3.21 -10.91 -9.69
N ILE A 113 -2.97 -11.35 -8.46
CA ILE A 113 -2.47 -12.70 -8.16
C ILE A 113 -3.46 -13.76 -8.65
N TYR A 114 -4.76 -13.54 -8.43
CA TYR A 114 -5.80 -14.41 -8.93
C TYR A 114 -5.81 -14.49 -10.46
N ALA A 115 -5.67 -13.36 -11.16
CA ALA A 115 -5.67 -13.33 -12.62
C ALA A 115 -4.50 -14.14 -13.21
N ILE A 116 -3.30 -14.01 -12.64
CA ILE A 116 -2.11 -14.80 -13.02
C ILE A 116 -2.33 -16.29 -12.74
N SER A 117 -2.87 -16.60 -11.57
CA SER A 117 -2.97 -17.98 -11.09
C SER A 117 -4.25 -18.71 -11.52
N ARG A 118 -5.16 -18.03 -12.21
CA ARG A 118 -6.51 -18.54 -12.54
C ARG A 118 -6.49 -19.88 -13.25
N GLN A 119 -5.52 -20.10 -14.12
CA GLN A 119 -5.40 -21.34 -14.90
C GLN A 119 -4.83 -22.50 -14.08
N ARG A 120 -3.97 -22.21 -13.09
CA ARG A 120 -3.25 -23.25 -12.32
C ARG A 120 -3.94 -23.58 -11.00
N VAL A 121 -4.48 -22.57 -10.30
CA VAL A 121 -5.04 -22.71 -8.94
C VAL A 121 -6.28 -21.83 -8.79
N ARG A 122 -7.43 -22.31 -9.32
CA ARG A 122 -8.71 -21.59 -9.27
C ARG A 122 -9.16 -21.25 -7.83
N HIS A 123 -8.74 -22.05 -6.86
CA HIS A 123 -9.09 -21.90 -5.45
C HIS A 123 -8.54 -20.61 -4.80
N LEU A 124 -7.47 -20.02 -5.34
CA LEU A 124 -6.92 -18.75 -4.83
C LEU A 124 -7.93 -17.60 -4.88
N GLY A 125 -8.91 -17.66 -5.78
CA GLY A 125 -9.93 -16.62 -5.93
C GLY A 125 -10.83 -16.46 -4.72
N TYR A 126 -10.98 -17.49 -3.88
CA TYR A 126 -11.73 -17.40 -2.62
C TYR A 126 -10.84 -17.48 -1.39
N ILE A 127 -9.66 -18.12 -1.47
CA ILE A 127 -8.71 -18.20 -0.34
C ILE A 127 -8.16 -16.80 -0.01
N MET A 128 -7.73 -16.02 -1.00
CA MET A 128 -7.11 -14.71 -0.76
C MET A 128 -8.07 -13.71 -0.09
N PRO A 129 -9.32 -13.54 -0.58
CA PRO A 129 -10.31 -12.70 0.11
C PRO A 129 -10.69 -13.22 1.49
N ALA A 130 -10.79 -14.55 1.68
CA ALA A 130 -11.10 -15.13 2.98
C ALA A 130 -9.98 -14.88 3.99
N CYS A 131 -8.73 -15.09 3.60
CA CYS A 131 -7.57 -14.75 4.44
C CYS A 131 -7.54 -13.26 4.79
N PHE A 132 -7.78 -12.39 3.80
CA PHE A 132 -7.84 -10.94 4.05
C PHE A 132 -8.95 -10.56 5.02
N ALA A 133 -10.16 -11.12 4.86
CA ALA A 133 -11.29 -10.88 5.75
C ALA A 133 -11.00 -11.37 7.19
N LEU A 134 -10.38 -12.54 7.33
CA LEU A 134 -9.98 -13.07 8.63
C LEU A 134 -8.96 -12.17 9.34
N ILE A 135 -7.96 -11.67 8.60
CA ILE A 135 -6.96 -10.73 9.13
C ILE A 135 -7.63 -9.42 9.54
N LEU A 136 -8.54 -8.90 8.73
CA LEU A 136 -9.29 -7.69 9.05
C LEU A 136 -10.11 -7.85 10.33
N VAL A 137 -10.85 -8.95 10.47
CA VAL A 137 -11.63 -9.25 11.69
C VAL A 137 -10.71 -9.41 12.90
N ALA A 138 -9.60 -10.15 12.77
CA ALA A 138 -8.65 -10.33 13.87
C ALA A 138 -8.09 -8.98 14.37
N ASN A 139 -7.71 -8.09 13.46
CA ASN A 139 -7.22 -6.76 13.81
C ASN A 139 -8.29 -5.89 14.48
N LEU A 140 -9.54 -5.92 14.00
CA LEU A 140 -10.64 -5.20 14.64
C LEU A 140 -10.92 -5.71 16.07
N VAL A 141 -10.84 -7.02 16.27
CA VAL A 141 -11.00 -7.62 17.61
C VAL A 141 -9.87 -7.18 18.52
N VAL A 142 -8.61 -7.28 18.08
CA VAL A 142 -7.44 -6.90 18.89
C VAL A 142 -7.48 -5.41 19.24
N ALA A 143 -7.80 -4.54 18.28
CA ALA A 143 -7.99 -3.11 18.51
C ALA A 143 -9.10 -2.83 19.53
N SER A 144 -10.22 -3.57 19.49
CA SER A 144 -11.32 -3.41 20.45
C SER A 144 -10.96 -3.87 21.87
N MET A 145 -10.13 -4.91 22.00
CA MET A 145 -9.74 -5.51 23.28
C MET A 145 -8.59 -4.76 23.94
N LEU A 146 -7.67 -4.19 23.15
CA LEU A 146 -6.50 -3.46 23.63
C LEU A 146 -6.75 -1.94 23.75
N HIS A 147 -7.95 -1.47 23.43
CA HIS A 147 -8.37 -0.07 23.55
C HIS A 147 -8.41 0.49 24.99
N THR A 148 -7.95 -0.29 25.98
CA THR A 148 -7.74 0.13 27.37
C THR A 148 -6.62 1.16 27.42
N LYS A 149 -6.98 2.43 27.24
CA LYS A 149 -6.09 3.58 27.21
C LYS A 149 -5.21 3.61 28.46
N GLU A 150 -3.93 3.26 28.36
CA GLU A 150 -2.94 3.70 29.34
C GLU A 150 -2.76 5.21 29.15
N GLN A 151 -3.50 5.97 29.96
CA GLN A 151 -3.42 7.41 30.01
C GLN A 151 -2.14 7.79 30.78
N ILE A 152 -0.99 7.67 30.13
CA ILE A 152 0.25 8.23 30.65
C ILE A 152 0.04 9.75 30.76
N PRO A 153 0.18 10.38 31.94
CA PRO A 153 0.09 11.82 32.06
C PRO A 153 1.27 12.43 31.33
N ARG A 154 1.04 12.95 30.12
CA ARG A 154 2.09 13.58 29.31
C ARG A 154 2.11 15.07 29.60
N PRO A 155 3.17 15.60 30.22
CA PRO A 155 3.45 17.01 30.09
C PRO A 155 4.00 17.26 28.67
N LEU A 156 3.57 18.38 28.09
CA LEU A 156 4.15 19.06 26.93
C LEU A 156 3.86 18.51 25.53
N ARG A 157 3.33 19.45 24.72
CA ARG A 157 3.34 19.62 23.25
C ARG A 157 3.39 18.35 22.42
N GLY A 158 2.30 18.09 21.69
CA GLY A 158 2.32 17.17 20.58
C GLY A 158 1.06 16.32 20.40
N CYS A 159 0.73 16.06 19.15
CA CYS A 159 -0.32 15.12 18.75
C CYS A 159 0.25 13.70 18.59
N LEU A 160 0.95 13.22 19.61
CA LEU A 160 1.60 11.90 19.58
C LEU A 160 0.78 10.88 20.39
N HIS A 161 0.07 10.00 19.70
CA HIS A 161 -0.55 8.84 20.33
C HIS A 161 0.51 7.78 20.59
N THR A 162 0.59 7.24 21.82
CA THR A 162 1.32 6.00 22.05
C THR A 162 0.28 4.92 22.09
N ASP A 163 0.23 4.14 21.03
CA ASP A 163 -0.59 2.95 21.02
C ASP A 163 0.11 1.81 21.76
N ASN A 164 -0.66 0.79 22.12
CA ASN A 164 -0.10 -0.41 22.72
C ASN A 164 0.84 -1.08 21.70
N ARG A 165 2.08 -1.35 22.11
CA ARG A 165 3.07 -2.03 21.26
C ARG A 165 2.55 -3.36 20.72
N ILE A 166 1.70 -4.04 21.49
CA ILE A 166 1.10 -5.32 21.12
C ILE A 166 0.12 -5.14 19.96
N ASP A 167 -0.79 -4.16 20.04
CA ASP A 167 -1.78 -3.91 18.98
C ASP A 167 -1.10 -3.60 17.65
N PHE A 168 -0.14 -2.67 17.69
CA PHE A 168 0.67 -2.32 16.53
C PHE A 168 1.38 -3.52 15.91
N THR A 169 1.95 -4.39 16.74
CA THR A 169 2.76 -5.52 16.26
C THR A 169 1.90 -6.61 15.68
N VAL A 170 0.72 -6.84 16.24
CA VAL A 170 -0.26 -7.75 15.65
C VAL A 170 -0.72 -7.19 14.30
N PHE A 171 -0.98 -5.89 14.22
CA PHE A 171 -1.38 -5.23 12.99
C PHE A 171 -0.34 -5.35 11.88
N ILE A 172 0.88 -4.86 12.10
CA ILE A 172 1.95 -4.94 11.10
C ILE A 172 2.35 -6.39 10.84
N GLY A 173 2.43 -7.23 11.88
CA GLY A 173 2.85 -8.62 11.74
C GLY A 173 1.89 -9.44 10.87
N THR A 174 0.58 -9.28 11.07
CA THR A 174 -0.42 -9.97 10.24
C THR A 174 -0.44 -9.44 8.81
N TYR A 175 -0.24 -8.13 8.62
CA TYR A 175 -0.13 -7.53 7.30
C TYR A 175 1.11 -8.02 6.53
N VAL A 176 2.29 -8.00 7.19
CA VAL A 176 3.54 -8.53 6.62
C VAL A 176 3.41 -10.01 6.27
N LEU A 177 2.71 -10.81 7.08
CA LEU A 177 2.47 -12.21 6.78
C LEU A 177 1.64 -12.38 5.50
N TYR A 178 0.60 -11.56 5.33
CA TYR A 178 -0.22 -11.55 4.12
C TYR A 178 0.61 -11.18 2.88
N ASP A 179 1.40 -10.11 2.98
CA ASP A 179 2.28 -9.62 1.91
C ASP A 179 3.35 -10.65 1.54
N CYS A 180 3.94 -11.34 2.52
CA CYS A 180 4.86 -12.45 2.28
C CYS A 180 4.20 -13.56 1.47
N GLY A 181 2.95 -13.92 1.81
CA GLY A 181 2.17 -14.89 1.04
C GLY A 181 1.93 -14.42 -0.41
N GLY A 182 1.52 -13.16 -0.59
CA GLY A 182 1.34 -12.56 -1.90
C GLY A 182 2.63 -12.52 -2.73
N PHE A 183 3.75 -12.15 -2.10
CA PHE A 183 5.08 -12.14 -2.71
C PHE A 183 5.50 -13.51 -3.22
N VAL A 184 5.35 -14.55 -2.38
CA VAL A 184 5.65 -15.94 -2.76
C VAL A 184 4.81 -16.38 -3.96
N LEU A 185 3.52 -16.02 -3.97
CA LEU A 185 2.61 -16.36 -5.07
C LEU A 185 2.93 -15.64 -6.39
N ILE A 186 3.63 -14.50 -6.36
CA ILE A 186 4.09 -13.82 -7.59
C ILE A 186 5.46 -14.33 -8.02
N ILE A 187 6.39 -14.51 -7.09
CA ILE A 187 7.78 -14.83 -7.43
C ILE A 187 7.93 -16.25 -7.96
N ILE A 188 7.12 -17.22 -7.48
CA ILE A 188 7.17 -18.60 -7.98
C ILE A 188 6.82 -18.66 -9.47
N PRO A 189 5.65 -18.15 -9.94
CA PRO A 189 5.38 -18.06 -11.37
C PRO A 189 6.39 -17.22 -12.14
N ALA A 190 6.87 -16.11 -11.59
CA ALA A 190 7.87 -15.25 -12.24
C ALA A 190 9.16 -16.01 -12.58
N ILE A 191 9.67 -16.83 -11.63
CA ILE A 191 10.87 -17.66 -11.82
C ILE A 191 10.61 -18.76 -12.85
N VAL A 192 9.45 -19.41 -12.81
CA VAL A 192 9.08 -20.48 -13.76
C VAL A 192 9.00 -19.92 -15.18
N GLU A 193 8.33 -18.79 -15.38
CA GLU A 193 8.14 -18.16 -16.69
C GLU A 193 9.48 -17.62 -17.24
N TYR A 194 10.33 -17.05 -16.37
CA TYR A 194 11.70 -16.65 -16.72
C TYR A 194 12.55 -17.85 -17.19
N LYS A 195 12.52 -18.96 -16.44
CA LYS A 195 13.28 -20.18 -16.78
C LYS A 195 12.80 -20.79 -18.11
N ASN A 196 11.51 -20.75 -18.37
CA ASN A 196 10.91 -21.27 -19.60
C ASN A 196 11.08 -20.33 -20.80
N ARG A 197 11.74 -19.18 -20.63
CA ARG A 197 11.90 -18.11 -21.64
C ARG A 197 10.58 -17.64 -22.25
N GLN A 198 9.50 -17.73 -21.47
CA GLN A 198 8.17 -17.30 -21.90
C GLN A 198 7.99 -15.83 -21.56
N PHE A 199 8.73 -14.95 -22.23
CA PHE A 199 8.59 -13.51 -22.01
C PHE A 199 7.37 -13.00 -22.77
N SER A 200 6.23 -12.93 -22.07
CA SER A 200 5.09 -12.18 -22.59
C SER A 200 5.36 -10.67 -22.49
N PRO A 201 4.78 -9.82 -23.36
CA PRO A 201 4.90 -8.37 -23.24
C PRO A 201 4.30 -7.82 -21.93
N LEU A 202 3.51 -8.64 -21.21
CA LEU A 202 2.96 -8.33 -19.90
C LEU A 202 3.90 -8.73 -18.74
N TYR A 203 4.98 -9.49 -19.02
CA TYR A 203 5.86 -10.04 -18.00
C TYR A 203 6.46 -8.94 -17.11
N ASP A 204 7.01 -7.89 -17.73
CA ASP A 204 7.67 -6.79 -17.01
C ASP A 204 6.68 -6.05 -16.10
N SER A 205 5.53 -5.65 -16.63
CA SER A 205 4.53 -4.90 -15.87
C SER A 205 3.87 -5.73 -14.77
N VAL A 206 3.77 -7.06 -14.94
CA VAL A 206 3.09 -7.94 -13.98
C VAL A 206 4.04 -8.47 -12.91
N TYR A 207 5.19 -9.01 -13.31
CA TYR A 207 6.09 -9.70 -12.39
C TYR A 207 7.20 -8.78 -11.88
N ARG A 208 7.91 -8.06 -12.75
CA ARG A 208 9.04 -7.21 -12.32
C ARG A 208 8.53 -6.09 -11.42
N ASP A 209 7.53 -5.34 -11.89
CA ASP A 209 6.98 -4.22 -11.12
C ASP A 209 6.24 -4.74 -9.87
N GLY A 210 5.56 -5.90 -9.96
CA GLY A 210 4.90 -6.55 -8.84
C GLY A 210 5.86 -7.05 -7.74
N VAL A 211 7.00 -7.64 -8.11
CA VAL A 211 8.06 -8.07 -7.18
C VAL A 211 8.71 -6.85 -6.52
N PHE A 212 9.01 -5.80 -7.30
CA PHE A 212 9.58 -4.56 -6.77
C PHE A 212 8.68 -3.92 -5.70
N GLN A 213 7.37 -3.88 -5.95
CA GLN A 213 6.39 -3.39 -4.98
C GLN A 213 6.48 -4.13 -3.65
N TYR A 214 6.45 -5.46 -3.66
CA TYR A 214 6.49 -6.24 -2.41
C TYR A 214 7.82 -6.07 -1.67
N ILE A 215 8.95 -6.02 -2.37
CA ILE A 215 10.26 -5.77 -1.75
C ILE A 215 10.27 -4.40 -1.07
N LEU A 216 9.75 -3.36 -1.73
CA LEU A 216 9.67 -2.01 -1.18
C LEU A 216 8.79 -1.97 0.09
N LEU A 217 7.62 -2.61 0.06
CA LEU A 217 6.72 -2.66 1.22
C LEU A 217 7.34 -3.41 2.40
N LEU A 218 7.93 -4.58 2.16
CA LEU A 218 8.61 -5.37 3.20
C LEU A 218 9.79 -4.62 3.81
N ALA A 219 10.59 -3.92 2.99
CA ALA A 219 11.69 -3.09 3.47
C ALA A 219 11.19 -1.94 4.37
N MET A 220 10.16 -1.22 3.93
CA MET A 220 9.58 -0.11 4.70
C MET A 220 8.94 -0.58 6.00
N CYS A 221 8.19 -1.70 5.99
CA CYS A 221 7.65 -2.32 7.19
C CYS A 221 8.75 -2.75 8.16
N SER A 222 9.84 -3.32 7.65
CA SER A 222 11.00 -3.74 8.46
C SER A 222 11.68 -2.55 9.13
N ILE A 223 11.89 -1.45 8.39
CA ILE A 223 12.43 -0.20 8.94
C ILE A 223 11.51 0.31 10.07
N ASN A 224 10.20 0.34 9.85
CA ASN A 224 9.25 0.82 10.86
C ASN A 224 9.29 -0.04 12.13
N LEU A 225 9.34 -1.38 12.00
CA LEU A 225 9.46 -2.30 13.13
C LEU A 225 10.76 -2.08 13.91
N VAL A 226 11.89 -1.95 13.21
CA VAL A 226 13.20 -1.69 13.85
C VAL A 226 13.20 -0.37 14.62
N LEU A 227 12.56 0.67 14.10
CA LEU A 227 12.46 1.96 14.78
C LEU A 227 11.58 1.89 16.04
N VAL A 228 10.42 1.22 15.96
CA VAL A 228 9.50 1.09 17.09
C VAL A 228 10.11 0.26 18.22
N TYR A 229 10.73 -0.87 17.89
CA TYR A 229 11.30 -1.78 18.88
C TYR A 229 12.71 -1.41 19.33
N GLY A 230 13.53 -0.89 18.42
CA GLY A 230 14.92 -0.55 18.69
C GLY A 230 15.14 0.86 19.23
N LYS A 231 14.18 1.78 19.06
CA LYS A 231 14.32 3.19 19.49
C LYS A 231 13.19 3.64 20.40
N SER A 232 11.98 3.82 19.88
CA SER A 232 10.84 4.31 20.66
C SER A 232 9.51 3.97 20.00
N VAL A 233 8.51 3.63 20.81
CA VAL A 233 7.12 3.42 20.37
C VAL A 233 6.51 4.67 19.73
N GLN A 234 7.04 5.86 20.01
CA GLN A 234 6.58 7.12 19.41
C GLN A 234 6.89 7.23 17.92
N LEU A 235 7.86 6.45 17.42
CA LEU A 235 8.20 6.39 16.00
C LEU A 235 7.21 5.53 15.18
N TYR A 236 6.17 4.98 15.80
CA TYR A 236 5.12 4.18 15.16
C TYR A 236 4.57 4.81 13.88
N TYR A 237 4.32 6.13 13.91
CA TYR A 237 3.75 6.88 12.79
C TYR A 237 4.79 7.36 11.77
N LEU A 238 6.09 7.24 12.04
CA LEU A 238 7.11 7.91 11.23
C LEU A 238 7.09 7.43 9.77
N CYS A 239 7.12 6.10 9.56
CA CYS A 239 7.18 5.54 8.22
C CYS A 239 5.79 5.33 7.58
N MET A 240 4.71 5.47 8.33
CA MET A 240 3.35 5.17 7.88
C MET A 240 2.88 6.02 6.67
N PRO A 241 3.07 7.36 6.64
CA PRO A 241 2.71 8.17 5.48
C PRO A 241 3.46 7.74 4.21
N MET A 242 4.74 7.42 4.35
CA MET A 242 5.58 7.01 3.23
C MET A 242 5.21 5.60 2.74
N LEU A 243 4.96 4.67 3.66
CA LEU A 243 4.42 3.34 3.35
C LEU A 243 3.11 3.46 2.57
N ARG A 244 2.20 4.31 3.04
CA ARG A 244 0.91 4.57 2.39
C ARG A 244 1.08 5.13 0.98
N ALA A 245 1.94 6.13 0.83
CA ALA A 245 2.22 6.76 -0.45
C ALA A 245 2.82 5.75 -1.44
N PHE A 246 3.88 5.02 -1.05
CA PHE A 246 4.50 4.01 -1.90
C PHE A 246 3.54 2.89 -2.26
N HIS A 247 2.73 2.41 -1.30
CA HIS A 247 1.76 1.37 -1.56
C HIS A 247 0.73 1.79 -2.61
N SER A 248 0.22 3.02 -2.51
CA SER A 248 -0.71 3.56 -3.50
C SER A 248 -0.03 3.75 -4.85
N ILE A 249 1.09 4.48 -4.91
CA ILE A 249 1.85 4.79 -6.14
C ILE A 249 2.20 3.52 -6.92
N THR A 250 2.82 2.54 -6.26
CA THR A 250 3.26 1.30 -6.91
C THR A 250 2.09 0.49 -7.44
N THR A 251 1.04 0.29 -6.63
CA THR A 251 -0.16 -0.42 -7.04
C THR A 251 -0.82 0.26 -8.23
N SER A 252 -0.93 1.60 -8.21
CA SER A 252 -1.57 2.35 -9.29
C SER A 252 -0.78 2.30 -10.59
N ARG A 253 0.55 2.46 -10.53
CA ARG A 253 1.43 2.33 -11.70
C ARG A 253 1.35 0.95 -12.33
N ILE A 254 1.36 -0.11 -11.52
CA ILE A 254 1.23 -1.48 -12.01
C ILE A 254 -0.10 -1.69 -12.73
N VAL A 255 -1.21 -1.22 -12.16
CA VAL A 255 -2.52 -1.32 -12.80
C VAL A 255 -2.55 -0.57 -14.15
N LEU A 256 -1.96 0.63 -14.20
CA LEU A 256 -1.88 1.41 -15.44
C LEU A 256 -1.01 0.73 -16.50
N HIS A 257 0.22 0.30 -16.16
CA HIS A 257 1.11 -0.40 -17.09
C HIS A 257 0.50 -1.70 -17.62
N ILE A 258 -0.21 -2.46 -16.79
CA ILE A 258 -0.92 -3.66 -17.23
C ILE A 258 -2.02 -3.31 -18.24
N ARG A 259 -2.78 -2.23 -18.00
CA ARG A 259 -3.85 -1.81 -18.92
C ARG A 259 -3.31 -1.29 -20.24
N GLU A 260 -2.25 -0.51 -20.21
CA GLU A 260 -1.55 -0.01 -21.39
C GLU A 260 -1.02 -1.18 -22.24
N ALA A 261 -0.32 -2.13 -21.61
CA ALA A 261 0.18 -3.32 -22.29
C ALA A 261 -0.94 -4.18 -22.88
N MET A 262 -2.11 -4.28 -22.22
CA MET A 262 -3.29 -4.97 -22.77
C MET A 262 -3.89 -4.23 -23.97
N GLU A 263 -3.97 -2.90 -23.93
CA GLU A 263 -4.47 -2.08 -25.04
C GLU A 263 -3.58 -2.23 -26.27
N ILE A 264 -2.25 -2.06 -26.12
CA ILE A 264 -1.28 -2.24 -27.20
C ILE A 264 -1.42 -3.62 -27.84
N ARG A 265 -1.55 -4.67 -27.01
CA ARG A 265 -1.74 -6.04 -27.50
C ARG A 265 -3.05 -6.20 -28.27
N SER A 266 -4.15 -5.57 -27.80
CA SER A 266 -5.44 -5.63 -28.50
C SER A 266 -5.39 -4.97 -29.88
N VAL A 267 -4.65 -3.86 -30.01
CA VAL A 267 -4.43 -3.16 -31.28
C VAL A 267 -3.54 -3.98 -32.21
N GLN A 268 -2.47 -4.58 -31.70
CA GLN A 268 -1.62 -5.49 -32.49
C GLN A 268 -2.42 -6.68 -33.04
N PHE A 269 -3.34 -7.24 -32.26
CA PHE A 269 -4.18 -8.35 -32.71
C PHE A 269 -5.23 -7.92 -33.75
N SER A 270 -5.78 -6.70 -33.64
CA SER A 270 -6.74 -6.18 -34.62
C SER A 270 -6.09 -5.77 -35.94
N VAL A 271 -4.85 -5.26 -35.89
CA VAL A 271 -4.07 -4.87 -37.08
C VAL A 271 -3.43 -6.10 -37.75
N GLY A 272 -2.97 -7.08 -36.98
CA GLY A 272 -2.32 -8.29 -37.46
C GLY A 272 -3.27 -9.47 -37.66
N GLY A 273 -4.48 -9.23 -38.17
CA GLY A 273 -5.56 -10.22 -38.29
C GLY A 273 -5.07 -11.63 -38.67
N THR A 274 -5.38 -12.61 -37.81
CA THR A 274 -5.20 -14.07 -37.97
C THR A 274 -3.95 -14.53 -38.74
N PRO A 275 -2.95 -15.18 -38.11
CA PRO A 275 -2.00 -15.95 -38.89
C PRO A 275 -2.78 -17.10 -39.54
N GLU A 276 -2.99 -17.01 -40.87
CA GLU A 276 -3.16 -18.20 -41.69
C GLU A 276 -1.95 -19.08 -41.38
N VAL A 277 -2.23 -20.19 -40.69
CA VAL A 277 -1.29 -21.29 -40.55
C VAL A 277 -1.23 -21.94 -41.93
N GLU A 278 -0.43 -21.32 -42.82
CA GLU A 278 -0.03 -21.90 -44.08
C GLU A 278 0.94 -23.04 -43.75
N ILE A 279 0.39 -24.24 -43.54
CA ILE A 279 1.15 -25.48 -43.46
C ILE A 279 1.68 -25.74 -44.87
N SER A 280 2.82 -25.14 -45.19
CA SER A 280 3.58 -25.49 -46.38
C SER A 280 4.07 -26.93 -46.22
N HIS A 281 3.34 -27.86 -46.82
CA HIS A 281 3.81 -29.21 -47.09
C HIS A 281 5.06 -29.12 -47.99
N HIS A 282 6.24 -29.36 -47.41
CA HIS A 282 7.40 -29.79 -48.18
C HIS A 282 7.37 -31.32 -48.30
N PRO A 283 7.31 -31.91 -49.51
CA PRO A 283 7.62 -33.31 -49.69
C PRO A 283 9.13 -33.48 -49.65
N VAL A 284 9.62 -34.31 -48.72
CA VAL A 284 11.02 -34.75 -48.69
C VAL A 284 11.16 -35.97 -49.60
N PRO A 285 12.17 -36.02 -50.50
CA PRO A 285 12.49 -37.18 -51.32
C PRO A 285 13.12 -38.34 -50.53
#